data_AF-A0A965YGC5-F1
#
_entry.id   AF-A0A965YGC5-F1
#
_cell.length_a   1.000
_cell.length_b   1.000
_cell.length_c   1.000
_cell.angle_alpha   90.00
_cell.angle_beta   90.00
_cell.angle_gamma   90.00
#
_symmetry.space_group_name_H-M   'P 1'
#
loop_
_entity.id
_entity.type
_entity.pdbx_description
1 polymer ?
#
loop_
_entity_poly.entity_id
_entity_poly.type
_entity_poly.pdbx_seq_one_letter_code
_entity_poly.pdbx_strand_id
1 'polypeptide(L)'
;MIIDGKTYDLKYGIRARVLFERIADKPFTLNGTEDWVIFIYAMLLAGDSSFPLTLDEFMDKLDEDPKYLSESIKWTTDRMRIEAQLMEPGDGKKKQ
;
A
#
# COMPACT_ATOMS: atom_id res chain seq x y z
N MET A 1 6.69 2.33 8.95
CA MET A 1 7.87 2.47 8.09
C MET A 1 8.81 3.49 8.72
N ILE A 2 10.12 3.26 8.74
CA ILE A 2 11.09 4.23 9.29
C ILE A 2 11.92 4.78 8.13
N ILE A 3 11.84 6.09 7.88
CA ILE A 3 12.60 6.79 6.83
C ILE A 3 13.36 7.92 7.53
N ASP A 4 14.68 8.00 7.35
CA ASP A 4 15.55 9.00 7.99
C ASP A 4 15.35 9.12 9.51
N GLY A 5 15.11 7.98 10.19
CA GLY A 5 14.89 7.91 11.64
C GLY A 5 13.51 8.39 12.11
N LYS A 6 12.60 8.76 11.20
CA LYS A 6 11.20 9.08 11.52
C LYS A 6 10.29 7.92 11.21
N THR A 7 9.38 7.62 12.13
CA THR A 7 8.36 6.58 11.96
C THR A 7 7.12 7.14 11.28
N TYR A 8 6.72 6.53 10.18
CA TYR A 8 5.51 6.83 9.42
C TYR A 8 4.56 5.65 9.42
N ASP A 9 3.26 5.93 9.55
CA ASP A 9 2.20 4.92 9.52
C ASP A 9 1.76 4.62 8.08
N LEU A 10 1.81 3.34 7.70
CA LEU A 10 1.21 2.85 6.47
C LEU A 10 -0.27 2.58 6.72
N LYS A 11 -1.15 3.37 6.08
CA LYS A 11 -2.60 3.20 6.23
C LYS A 11 -3.22 2.61 4.98
N TYR A 12 -3.45 1.31 5.03
CA TYR A 12 -4.23 0.60 4.03
C TYR A 12 -5.74 0.89 4.20
N GLY A 13 -6.43 1.21 3.10
CA GLY A 13 -7.89 1.43 3.08
C GLY A 13 -8.35 2.22 1.86
N ILE A 14 -9.63 2.61 1.85
CA ILE A 14 -10.25 3.33 0.71
C ILE A 14 -9.50 4.62 0.36
N ARG A 15 -9.04 5.38 1.36
CA ARG A 15 -8.28 6.60 1.12
C ARG A 15 -6.99 6.34 0.33
N ALA A 16 -6.24 5.29 0.68
CA ALA A 16 -5.03 4.92 -0.05
C ALA A 16 -5.33 4.48 -1.49
N ARG A 17 -6.43 3.74 -1.71
CA ARG A 17 -6.87 3.36 -3.07
C ARG A 17 -7.24 4.58 -3.92
N VAL A 18 -8.04 5.50 -3.38
CA VAL A 18 -8.40 6.74 -4.10
C VAL A 18 -7.18 7.62 -4.36
N LEU A 19 -6.23 7.70 -3.43
CA LEU A 19 -4.97 8.43 -3.64
C LEU A 19 -4.13 7.77 -4.74
N PHE A 20 -4.02 6.44 -4.76
CA PHE A 20 -3.37 5.72 -5.85
C PHE A 20 -3.99 6.07 -7.20
N GLU A 21 -5.32 5.98 -7.32
CA GLU A 21 -6.00 6.24 -8.61
C GLU A 21 -5.78 7.66 -9.11
N ARG A 22 -5.70 8.62 -8.20
CA ARG A 22 -5.40 10.03 -8.54
C ARG A 22 -3.96 10.25 -8.99
N ILE A 23 -3.01 9.53 -8.40
CA ILE A 23 -1.59 9.68 -8.71
C ILE A 23 -1.24 8.93 -10.00
N ALA A 24 -1.75 7.70 -10.15
CA ALA A 24 -1.48 6.84 -11.29
C ALA A 24 -2.40 7.09 -12.50
N ASP A 25 -3.41 7.95 -12.35
CA ASP A 25 -4.45 8.27 -13.35
C ASP A 25 -5.10 7.01 -13.98
N LYS A 26 -5.34 6.00 -13.14
CA LYS A 26 -5.95 4.72 -13.55
C LYS A 26 -6.70 4.06 -12.40
N PRO A 27 -7.68 3.19 -12.67
CA PRO A 27 -8.37 2.41 -11.63
C PRO A 27 -7.41 1.58 -10.79
N PHE A 28 -7.75 1.37 -9.52
CA PHE A 28 -6.91 0.65 -8.57
C PHE A 28 -6.59 -0.77 -9.06
N THR A 29 -5.37 -0.96 -9.53
CA THR A 29 -4.83 -2.19 -10.10
C THR A 29 -3.33 -2.21 -9.84
N LEU A 30 -2.81 -3.34 -9.32
CA LEU A 30 -1.39 -3.49 -8.99
C LEU A 30 -0.74 -4.48 -9.95
N ASN A 31 -0.09 -3.95 -11.00
CA ASN A 31 0.49 -4.67 -12.12
C ASN A 31 1.95 -4.25 -12.38
N GLY A 32 2.80 -4.33 -11.35
CA GLY A 32 4.24 -4.10 -11.48
C GLY A 32 4.81 -3.22 -10.37
N THR A 33 6.09 -2.93 -10.47
CA THR A 33 6.83 -2.18 -9.43
C THR A 33 6.33 -0.75 -9.28
N GLU A 34 6.06 -0.06 -10.39
CA GLU A 34 5.53 1.31 -10.37
C GLU A 34 4.23 1.41 -9.56
N ASP A 35 3.31 0.48 -9.80
CA ASP A 35 2.05 0.43 -9.07
C ASP A 35 2.26 0.21 -7.56
N TRP A 36 3.21 -0.66 -7.19
CA TRP A 36 3.55 -0.86 -5.79
C TRP A 36 4.14 0.39 -5.16
N VAL A 37 5.08 1.06 -5.84
CA VAL A 37 5.70 2.30 -5.35
C VAL A 37 4.63 3.37 -5.11
N ILE A 38 3.77 3.61 -6.10
CA ILE A 38 2.67 4.59 -5.98
C ILE A 38 1.72 4.19 -4.86
N PHE A 39 1.41 2.90 -4.71
CA PHE A 39 0.47 2.46 -3.69
C PHE A 39 1.04 2.57 -2.27
N ILE A 40 2.32 2.23 -2.05
CA ILE A 40 2.98 2.44 -0.75
C ILE A 40 3.01 3.94 -0.42
N TYR A 41 3.36 4.78 -1.39
CA TYR A 41 3.34 6.24 -1.23
C TYR A 41 1.93 6.76 -0.87
N ALA A 42 0.90 6.28 -1.57
CA ALA A 42 -0.49 6.62 -1.26
C ALA A 42 -0.93 6.18 0.15
N MET A 43 -0.40 5.07 0.67
CA MET A 43 -0.65 4.63 2.05
C MET A 43 0.03 5.50 3.09
N LEU A 44 1.22 6.05 2.80
CA LEU A 44 1.88 7.03 3.66
C LEU A 44 1.06 8.31 3.74
N LEU A 45 0.64 8.85 2.60
CA LEU A 45 -0.25 10.03 2.51
C LEU A 45 -1.62 9.80 3.18
N ALA A 46 -2.11 8.56 3.17
CA ALA A 46 -3.35 8.21 3.85
C ALA A 46 -3.20 8.14 5.37
N GLY A 47 -2.03 7.74 5.87
CA GLY A 47 -1.68 7.68 7.29
C GLY A 47 -1.40 9.06 7.86
N ASP A 48 -0.68 9.88 7.11
CA ASP A 48 -0.33 11.26 7.43
C ASP A 48 -0.47 12.14 6.18
N SER A 49 -1.49 13.00 6.16
CA SER A 49 -1.70 13.93 5.05
C SER A 49 -0.61 15.01 4.92
N SER A 50 0.25 15.14 5.92
CA SER A 50 1.42 16.02 5.93
C SER A 50 2.73 15.27 5.66
N PHE A 51 2.66 14.04 5.13
CA PHE A 51 3.85 13.31 4.68
C PHE A 51 4.69 14.22 3.77
N PRO A 52 5.94 14.52 4.15
CA PRO A 52 6.66 15.67 3.60
C PRO A 52 7.33 15.39 2.26
N LEU A 53 7.49 14.12 1.89
CA LEU A 53 8.19 13.73 0.66
C LEU A 53 7.24 13.72 -0.53
N THR A 54 7.75 14.20 -1.66
CA THR A 54 7.17 13.96 -2.99
C THR A 54 7.35 12.50 -3.40
N LEU A 55 6.70 12.09 -4.49
CA LEU A 55 6.86 10.73 -5.03
C LEU A 55 8.31 10.47 -5.46
N ASP A 56 8.96 11.44 -6.11
CA ASP A 56 10.35 11.31 -6.56
C ASP A 56 11.31 11.17 -5.37
N GLU A 57 11.18 12.03 -4.35
CA GLU A 57 11.98 11.92 -3.13
C GLU A 57 11.72 10.60 -2.38
N PHE A 58 10.50 10.08 -2.45
CA PHE A 58 10.20 8.76 -1.89
C PHE A 58 10.91 7.65 -2.68
N MET A 59 10.95 7.72 -4.01
CA MET A 59 11.69 6.76 -4.84
C MET A 59 13.18 6.79 -4.55
N ASP A 60 13.77 7.97 -4.39
CA ASP A 60 15.17 8.12 -3.98
C ASP A 60 15.44 7.38 -2.64
N LYS A 61 14.50 7.47 -1.69
CA LYS A 61 14.59 6.73 -0.43
C LYS A 61 14.46 5.21 -0.60
N LEU A 62 13.69 4.75 -1.58
CA LEU A 62 13.61 3.32 -1.89
C LEU A 62 14.91 2.80 -2.54
N ASP A 63 15.59 3.63 -3.33
CA ASP A 63 16.89 3.29 -3.91
C ASP A 63 18.01 3.27 -2.85
N GLU A 64 17.93 4.13 -1.83
CA GLU A 64 18.84 4.11 -0.67
C GLU A 64 18.71 2.80 0.15
N ASP A 65 17.49 2.32 0.40
CA ASP A 65 17.24 1.03 1.05
C ASP A 65 16.03 0.30 0.46
N PRO A 66 16.24 -0.67 -0.46
CA PRO A 66 15.16 -1.45 -1.09
C PRO A 66 14.29 -2.26 -0.10
N LYS A 67 14.74 -2.45 1.14
CA LYS A 67 13.95 -3.13 2.19
C LYS A 67 12.65 -2.39 2.47
N TYR A 68 12.66 -1.07 2.37
CA TYR A 68 11.49 -0.23 2.52
C TYR A 68 10.33 -0.66 1.63
N LEU A 69 10.59 -0.90 0.35
CA LEU A 69 9.58 -1.33 -0.59
C LEU A 69 9.16 -2.77 -0.30
N SER A 70 10.11 -3.68 -0.20
CA SER A 70 9.82 -5.12 -0.03
C SER A 70 9.08 -5.46 1.28
N GLU A 71 9.42 -4.82 2.40
CA GLU A 71 8.72 -5.00 3.67
C GLU A 71 7.31 -4.42 3.62
N SER A 72 7.15 -3.26 2.99
CA SER A 72 5.85 -2.62 2.81
C SER A 72 4.93 -3.44 1.91
N ILE A 73 5.47 -3.99 0.81
CA ILE A 73 4.73 -4.92 -0.07
C ILE A 73 4.29 -6.14 0.73
N LYS A 74 5.20 -6.79 1.46
CA LYS A 74 4.88 -7.97 2.27
C LYS A 74 3.74 -7.70 3.25
N TRP A 75 3.85 -6.62 4.03
CA TRP A 75 2.81 -6.22 4.97
C TRP A 75 1.47 -5.94 4.28
N THR A 76 1.50 -5.33 3.10
CA THR A 76 0.29 -5.00 2.33
C THR A 76 -0.37 -6.25 1.76
N THR A 77 0.42 -7.16 1.18
CA THR A 77 -0.09 -8.43 0.64
C THR A 77 -0.69 -9.32 1.73
N ASP A 78 -0.11 -9.32 2.94
CA ASP A 78 -0.67 -10.05 4.07
C ASP A 78 -2.05 -9.51 4.46
N ARG A 79 -2.24 -8.19 4.46
CA ARG A 79 -3.55 -7.56 4.71
C ARG A 79 -4.56 -7.86 3.62
N MET A 80 -4.16 -7.76 2.36
CA MET A 80 -5.03 -8.10 1.22
C MET A 80 -5.51 -9.54 1.31
N ARG A 81 -4.63 -10.47 1.71
CA ARG A 81 -4.97 -11.88 1.92
C ARG A 81 -5.98 -12.06 3.06
N ILE A 82 -5.79 -11.37 4.18
CA ILE A 82 -6.74 -11.42 5.31
C ILE A 82 -8.11 -10.89 4.89
N GLU A 83 -8.17 -9.74 4.21
CA GLU A 83 -9.43 -9.19 3.71
C GLU A 83 -10.12 -10.13 2.72
N ALA A 84 -9.37 -10.74 1.80
CA ALA A 84 -9.91 -11.70 0.85
C ALA A 84 -10.54 -12.91 1.57
N GLN A 85 -9.88 -13.48 2.58
CA GLN A 85 -10.42 -14.58 3.39
C GLN A 85 -11.69 -14.19 4.16
N LEU A 86 -11.79 -12.95 4.64
CA LEU A 86 -12.98 -12.45 5.33
C LEU A 86 -14.16 -12.18 4.37
N MET A 87 -13.86 -11.99 3.08
CA MET A 87 -14.87 -11.78 2.03
C MET A 87 -15.24 -13.08 1.30
N GLU A 88 -14.56 -14.20 1.56
CA GLU A 88 -15.04 -15.51 1.09
C GLU A 88 -16.42 -15.75 1.72
N PRO A 89 -17.49 -15.92 0.91
CA PRO A 89 -18.77 -16.29 1.46
C PRO A 89 -18.57 -17.62 2.16
N GLY A 90 -18.74 -17.63 3.49
CA GLY A 90 -18.60 -18.84 4.28
C GLY A 90 -19.35 -19.96 3.57
N ASP A 91 -18.62 -21.00 3.19
CA ASP A 91 -19.13 -22.15 2.45
C ASP A 91 -20.21 -22.80 3.32
N GLY A 92 -21.42 -22.26 3.21
CA GLY A 92 -22.62 -22.79 3.80
C GLY A 92 -22.94 -24.06 3.05
N LYS A 93 -22.19 -25.13 3.32
CA LYS A 93 -22.56 -26.49 2.96
C LYS A 93 -23.89 -26.82 3.63
N LYS A 94 -24.97 -26.48 2.94
CA LYS A 94 -26.25 -27.17 3.04
C LYS A 94 -26.16 -28.47 2.25
N LYS A 95 -26.53 -29.56 2.94
CA LYS A 95 -26.94 -30.89 2.47
C LYS A 95 -25.77 -31.81 2.07
N GLN A 96 -25.78 -33.09 2.45
CA GLN A 96 -26.91 -34.01 2.52
C GLN A 96 -26.75 -35.06 3.63
#